data_AF-A0A3D4JHK5-F1
#
_entry.id   AF-A0A3D4JHK5-F1
#
_cell.length_a   1.000
_cell.length_b   1.000
_cell.length_c   1.000
_cell.angle_alpha   90.00
_cell.angle_beta   90.00
_cell.angle_gamma   90.00
#
_symmetry.space_group_name_H-M   'P 1'
#
loop_
_entity.id
_entity.type
_entity.pdbx_description
1 polymer ?
#
loop_
_entity_poly.entity_id
_entity_poly.type
_entity_poly.pdbx_seq_one_letter_code
_entity_poly.pdbx_strand_id
1 'polypeptide(L)'
;MKVGFVIYRSLDTLSGGYLYDRKLVEYLRSQGDEVEIISLPWRNYFAHLTDNFAFKLPSGFDILIQDELNHPSLIGANRGKHPYPIISLVHHLRCSELRPKWQNDFYRIIEKKYLQSVDGFIFNSRTTKEVVNGLMVNEKPSIVAYPPTDRFGEA
;
A
#
# COMPACT_ATOMS: atom_id res chain seq x y z
N MET A 1 14.26 -1.48 14.26
CA MET A 1 14.49 -1.42 12.79
C MET A 1 14.09 -0.05 12.28
N LYS A 2 14.59 0.38 11.11
CA LYS A 2 14.13 1.59 10.41
C LYS A 2 13.13 1.22 9.34
N VAL A 3 11.87 1.59 9.57
CA VAL A 3 10.74 1.30 8.69
C VAL A 3 10.32 2.58 7.98
N GLY A 4 10.37 2.57 6.66
CA GLY A 4 9.72 3.61 5.86
C GLY A 4 8.25 3.25 5.66
N PHE A 5 7.33 4.16 5.98
CA PHE A 5 5.90 3.97 5.79
C PHE A 5 5.35 5.01 4.82
N VAL A 6 5.10 4.60 3.58
CA VAL A 6 4.60 5.49 2.52
C VAL A 6 3.08 5.51 2.55
N ILE A 7 2.53 6.69 2.82
CA ILE A 7 1.08 6.94 2.85
C ILE A 7 0.70 8.08 1.92
N TYR A 8 -0.56 8.06 1.50
CA TYR A 8 -1.16 9.15 0.76
C TYR A 8 -1.95 10.05 1.72
N ARG A 9 -1.74 11.37 1.68
CA ARG A 9 -2.16 12.34 2.75
C ARG A 9 -1.42 12.16 4.08
N SER A 10 -1.76 13.01 5.06
CA SER A 10 -1.27 12.90 6.43
C SER A 10 -2.14 11.93 7.25
N LEU A 11 -1.52 11.20 8.19
CA LEU A 11 -2.23 10.47 9.25
C LEU A 11 -3.11 11.40 10.12
N ASP A 12 -2.89 12.72 10.05
CA ASP A 12 -3.65 13.74 10.77
C ASP A 12 -5.02 14.03 10.14
N THR A 13 -5.36 13.44 9.00
CA THR A 13 -6.68 13.63 8.40
C THR A 13 -7.72 12.87 9.23
N LEU A 14 -8.51 13.60 10.03
CA LEU A 14 -9.57 13.16 10.97
C LEU A 14 -10.64 12.19 10.45
N SER A 15 -10.61 11.75 9.20
CA SER A 15 -11.52 10.70 8.71
C SER A 15 -10.99 9.33 9.15
N GLY A 16 -11.88 8.45 9.62
CA GLY A 16 -11.55 7.10 10.12
C GLY A 16 -10.87 6.13 9.13
N GLY A 17 -10.46 6.61 7.94
CA GLY A 17 -9.76 5.85 6.91
C GLY A 17 -8.36 5.38 7.33
N TYR A 18 -7.61 6.18 8.09
CA TYR A 18 -6.21 5.89 8.46
C TYR A 18 -6.05 5.30 9.87
N LEU A 19 -7.13 4.79 10.49
CA LEU A 19 -7.05 4.23 11.84
C LEU A 19 -6.13 2.99 11.88
N TYR A 20 -6.21 2.15 10.85
CA TYR A 20 -5.38 0.96 10.75
C TYR A 20 -3.90 1.32 10.67
N ASP A 21 -3.57 2.28 9.80
CA ASP A 21 -2.20 2.75 9.58
C ASP A 21 -1.60 3.37 10.84
N ARG A 22 -2.39 4.22 11.53
CA ARG A 22 -1.98 4.79 12.81
C ARG A 22 -1.68 3.71 13.84
N LYS A 23 -2.55 2.70 13.97
CA LYS A 23 -2.35 1.61 14.92
C LYS A 23 -1.14 0.74 14.57
N LEU A 24 -0.89 0.51 13.28
CA LEU A 24 0.30 -0.19 12.80
C LEU A 24 1.58 0.58 13.17
N VAL A 25 1.62 1.89 12.89
CA VAL A 25 2.77 2.75 13.21
C VAL A 25 2.98 2.84 14.72
N GLU A 26 1.90 3.02 15.50
CA GLU A 26 1.94 3.02 16.97
C GLU A 26 2.52 1.72 17.50
N TYR A 27 2.06 0.58 16.98
CA TYR A 27 2.53 -0.73 17.39
C TYR A 27 4.02 -0.91 17.10
N LEU A 28 4.47 -0.64 15.88
CA LEU A 28 5.89 -0.75 15.50
C LEU A 28 6.77 0.14 16.39
N ARG A 29 6.37 1.39 16.62
CA ARG A 29 7.09 2.31 17.52
C ARG A 29 7.14 1.79 18.95
N SER A 30 6.05 1.19 19.45
CA SER A 30 6.01 0.60 20.80
C SER A 30 6.95 -0.60 20.97
N GLN A 31 7.27 -1.31 19.87
CA GLN A 31 8.25 -2.39 19.85
C GLN A 31 9.71 -1.89 19.77
N GLY A 32 9.92 -0.57 19.66
CA GLY A 32 11.24 0.06 19.54
C GLY A 32 11.69 0.26 18.10
N ASP A 33 10.80 0.12 17.12
CA ASP A 33 11.12 0.44 15.72
C ASP A 33 11.01 1.94 15.44
N GLU A 34 11.94 2.44 14.62
CA GLU A 34 11.91 3.79 14.08
C GLU A 34 11.05 3.79 12.82
N VAL A 35 9.89 4.44 12.88
CA VAL A 35 8.97 4.51 11.73
C VAL A 35 8.93 5.92 11.18
N GLU A 36 9.45 6.09 9.97
CA GLU A 36 9.41 7.34 9.21
C GLU A 36 8.22 7.35 8.26
N ILE A 37 7.35 8.36 8.40
CA ILE A 37 6.16 8.49 7.57
C ILE A 37 6.48 9.37 6.37
N ILE A 38 6.41 8.79 5.18
CA ILE A 38 6.64 9.48 3.91
C ILE A 38 5.27 9.79 3.31
N SER A 39 4.81 11.03 3.49
CA SER A 39 3.53 11.48 2.94
C SER A 39 3.68 11.96 1.49
N LEU A 40 2.89 11.39 0.58
CA LEU A 40 2.84 11.83 -0.81
C LEU A 40 1.62 12.76 -1.02
N PRO A 41 1.79 13.89 -1.75
CA PRO A 41 0.70 14.85 -1.96
C PRO A 41 -0.39 14.26 -2.86
N TRP A 42 -1.66 14.39 -2.43
CA TRP A 42 -2.84 14.00 -3.21
C TRP A 42 -3.00 14.91 -4.44
N ARG A 43 -2.67 14.40 -5.63
CA ARG A 43 -2.91 15.07 -6.92
C ARG A 43 -3.70 14.12 -7.84
N ASN A 44 -4.39 14.67 -8.84
CA ASN A 44 -5.27 13.92 -9.75
C ASN A 44 -4.59 12.64 -10.28
N TYR A 45 -5.30 11.51 -10.23
CA TYR A 45 -4.81 10.17 -10.61
C TYR A 45 -4.06 10.12 -11.95
N PHE A 46 -4.54 10.89 -12.94
CA PHE A 46 -3.92 10.98 -14.27
C PHE A 46 -2.63 11.81 -14.31
N ALA A 47 -2.46 12.79 -13.41
CA ALA A 47 -1.21 13.55 -13.31
C ALA A 47 -0.05 12.68 -12.76
N HIS A 48 -0.36 11.67 -11.93
CA HIS A 48 0.63 10.70 -11.44
C HIS A 48 1.17 9.77 -12.53
N LEU A 49 0.40 9.51 -13.59
CA LEU A 49 0.89 8.72 -14.74
C LEU A 49 2.00 9.44 -15.50
N THR A 50 2.03 10.78 -15.49
CA THR A 50 3.05 11.58 -16.16
C THR A 50 4.23 11.93 -15.25
N ASP A 51 4.04 11.96 -13.94
CA ASP A 51 5.10 12.21 -12.93
C ASP A 51 5.91 10.95 -12.57
N ASN A 52 5.69 9.83 -13.28
CA ASN A 52 6.17 8.46 -13.07
C ASN A 52 7.71 8.24 -12.89
N PHE A 53 8.51 9.30 -12.81
CA PHE A 53 9.98 9.22 -12.71
C PHE A 53 10.60 10.11 -11.61
N ALA A 54 9.82 10.87 -10.84
CA ALA A 54 10.38 11.80 -9.85
C ALA A 54 10.57 11.21 -8.45
N PHE A 55 9.74 10.24 -8.04
CA PHE A 55 9.85 9.67 -6.70
C PHE A 55 11.01 8.67 -6.64
N LYS A 56 12.03 9.00 -5.85
CA LYS A 56 13.15 8.10 -5.56
C LYS A 56 12.89 7.42 -4.24
N LEU A 57 13.11 6.11 -4.22
CA LEU A 57 13.09 5.33 -2.99
C LEU A 57 14.14 5.90 -2.01
N PRO A 58 13.72 6.37 -0.84
CA PRO A 58 14.65 6.90 0.16
C PRO A 58 15.56 5.79 0.67
N SER A 59 16.83 6.08 0.91
CA SER A 59 17.80 5.13 1.44
C SER A 59 17.81 5.10 2.97
N GLY A 60 18.29 4.02 3.57
CA GLY A 60 18.52 3.93 5.02
C GLY A 60 17.40 3.25 5.81
N PHE A 61 16.44 2.63 5.13
CA PHE A 61 15.43 1.77 5.73
C PHE A 61 15.83 0.30 5.62
N ASP A 62 15.42 -0.49 6.62
CA ASP A 62 15.50 -1.94 6.59
C ASP A 62 14.35 -2.55 5.78
N ILE A 63 13.21 -1.84 5.75
CA ILE A 63 11.98 -2.26 5.06
C ILE A 63 11.14 -1.04 4.70
N LEU A 64 10.50 -1.08 3.54
CA LEU A 64 9.58 -0.04 3.09
C LEU A 64 8.18 -0.62 2.94
N ILE A 65 7.24 -0.12 3.73
CA ILE A 65 5.84 -0.47 3.61
C ILE A 65 5.13 0.62 2.80
N GLN A 66 4.38 0.20 1.79
CA GLN A 66 3.66 1.09 0.88
C GLN A 66 2.17 0.81 0.95
N ASP A 67 1.35 1.84 1.21
CA ASP A 67 -0.09 1.73 1.00
C ASP A 67 -0.36 1.50 -0.50
N GLU A 68 -1.14 0.46 -0.80
CA GLU A 68 -1.54 0.02 -2.12
C GLU A 68 -2.07 1.17 -2.99
N LEU A 69 -2.70 2.18 -2.41
CA LEU A 69 -3.29 3.32 -3.13
C LEU A 69 -2.31 4.16 -3.99
N ASN A 70 -1.01 3.90 -3.92
CA ASN A 70 0.06 4.61 -4.63
C ASN A 70 0.42 4.04 -6.03
N HIS A 71 -0.54 3.44 -6.72
CA HIS A 71 -0.28 2.50 -7.81
C HIS A 71 0.57 2.97 -9.00
N PRO A 72 0.45 4.19 -9.58
CA PRO A 72 1.20 4.49 -10.80
C PRO A 72 2.66 4.89 -10.49
N SER A 73 2.84 5.87 -9.62
CA SER A 73 4.12 6.56 -9.39
C SER A 73 5.19 5.66 -8.74
N LEU A 74 4.77 4.62 -8.00
CA LEU A 74 5.68 3.68 -7.35
C LEU A 74 6.05 2.49 -8.24
N ILE A 75 5.33 2.21 -9.34
CA ILE A 75 5.72 1.13 -10.27
C ILE A 75 7.13 1.39 -10.82
N GLY A 76 7.42 2.62 -11.22
CA GLY A 76 8.75 3.00 -11.72
C GLY A 76 9.83 2.87 -10.65
N ALA A 77 9.56 3.39 -9.45
CA ALA A 77 10.50 3.38 -8.32
C ALA A 77 10.82 1.95 -7.84
N ASN A 78 9.81 1.08 -7.76
CA ASN A 78 9.95 -0.30 -7.30
C ASN A 78 10.59 -1.23 -8.34
N ARG A 79 10.54 -0.90 -9.64
CA ARG A 79 11.07 -1.75 -10.72
C ARG A 79 12.61 -1.74 -10.82
N GLY A 80 13.28 -0.85 -10.07
CA GLY A 80 14.74 -0.77 -9.99
C GLY A 80 15.33 -1.70 -8.92
N LYS A 81 16.67 -1.78 -8.84
CA LYS A 81 17.33 -2.42 -7.70
C LYS A 81 17.10 -1.55 -6.46
N HIS A 82 16.37 -2.07 -5.49
CA HIS A 82 16.19 -1.44 -4.18
C HIS A 82 17.01 -2.20 -3.12
N PRO A 83 17.60 -1.49 -2.14
CA PRO A 83 18.48 -2.10 -1.15
C PRO A 83 17.75 -2.83 -0.02
N TYR A 84 16.42 -2.72 0.05
CA TYR A 84 15.57 -3.29 1.11
C TYR A 84 14.29 -3.88 0.51
N PRO A 85 13.61 -4.80 1.21
CA PRO A 85 12.31 -5.32 0.80
C PRO A 85 11.22 -4.25 0.80
N ILE A 86 10.37 -4.29 -0.21
CA ILE A 86 9.19 -3.42 -0.37
C ILE A 86 7.93 -4.25 -0.13
N ILE A 87 7.15 -3.90 0.88
CA ILE A 87 5.92 -4.59 1.26
C ILE A 87 4.72 -3.71 0.97
N SER A 88 3.73 -4.23 0.25
CA SER A 88 2.49 -3.50 0.03
C SER A 88 1.46 -3.83 1.12
N LEU A 89 0.89 -2.79 1.72
CA LEU A 89 -0.26 -2.88 2.60
C LEU A 89 -1.53 -2.67 1.78
N VAL A 90 -2.29 -3.74 1.61
CA VAL A 90 -3.43 -3.84 0.69
C VAL A 90 -4.72 -3.70 1.49
N HIS A 91 -5.33 -2.51 1.41
CA HIS A 91 -6.58 -2.19 2.10
C HIS A 91 -7.82 -2.55 1.28
N HIS A 92 -7.80 -2.25 -0.02
CA HIS A 92 -8.92 -2.50 -0.91
C HIS A 92 -8.48 -2.25 -2.36
N LEU A 93 -8.65 -3.24 -3.22
CA LEU A 93 -8.43 -3.11 -4.65
C LEU A 93 -9.50 -2.22 -5.29
N ARG A 94 -9.11 -1.14 -5.98
CA ARG A 94 -10.08 -0.24 -6.64
C ARG A 94 -10.79 -0.93 -7.80
N CYS A 95 -10.19 -1.95 -8.42
CA CYS A 95 -10.86 -2.74 -9.45
C CYS A 95 -12.11 -3.50 -8.96
N SER A 96 -12.31 -3.59 -7.63
CA SER A 96 -13.50 -4.18 -7.01
C SER A 96 -14.60 -3.15 -6.71
N GLU A 97 -14.37 -1.86 -7.00
CA GLU A 97 -15.42 -0.84 -6.91
C GLU A 97 -16.41 -0.93 -8.10
N LEU A 98 -17.67 -0.59 -7.84
CA LEU A 98 -18.74 -0.51 -8.85
C LEU A 98 -18.48 0.68 -9.79
N ARG A 99 -17.73 0.44 -10.86
CA ARG A 99 -17.39 1.42 -11.92
C ARG A 99 -17.60 0.83 -13.31
N PRO A 100 -17.62 1.67 -14.36
CA PRO A 100 -17.68 1.19 -15.74
C PRO A 100 -16.58 0.16 -16.03
N LYS A 101 -16.93 -0.96 -16.67
CA LYS A 101 -16.04 -2.12 -16.88
C LYS A 101 -14.68 -1.76 -17.48
N TRP A 102 -14.66 -0.84 -18.45
CA TRP A 102 -13.42 -0.37 -19.10
C TRP A 102 -12.48 0.36 -18.13
N GLN A 103 -13.02 1.08 -17.13
CA GLN A 103 -12.22 1.70 -16.08
C GLN A 103 -11.61 0.63 -15.17
N ASN A 104 -12.41 -0.35 -14.76
CA ASN A 104 -11.94 -1.45 -13.91
C ASN A 104 -10.87 -2.30 -14.60
N ASP A 105 -10.99 -2.53 -15.91
CA ASP A 105 -9.97 -3.23 -16.68
C ASP A 105 -8.65 -2.43 -16.76
N PHE A 106 -8.73 -1.10 -16.93
CA PHE A 106 -7.55 -0.24 -16.87
C PHE A 106 -6.88 -0.23 -15.49
N TYR A 107 -7.67 -0.06 -14.42
CA TYR A 107 -7.18 -0.11 -13.05
C TYR A 107 -6.53 -1.47 -12.74
N ARG A 108 -7.16 -2.58 -13.15
CA ARG A 108 -6.62 -3.93 -12.96
C ARG A 108 -5.25 -4.11 -13.59
N ILE A 109 -5.00 -3.55 -14.77
CA ILE A 109 -3.69 -3.63 -15.43
C ILE A 109 -2.62 -2.90 -14.60
N ILE A 110 -2.94 -1.71 -14.10
CA ILE A 110 -2.01 -0.90 -13.29
C ILE A 110 -1.77 -1.55 -11.93
N GLU A 111 -2.83 -1.98 -11.24
CA GLU A 111 -2.76 -2.71 -9.98
C GLU A 111 -1.89 -3.95 -10.13
N LYS A 112 -2.10 -4.76 -11.17
CA LYS A 112 -1.28 -5.94 -11.43
C LYS A 112 0.20 -5.60 -11.60
N LYS A 113 0.54 -4.53 -12.33
CA LYS A 113 1.93 -4.09 -12.50
C LYS A 113 2.56 -3.64 -11.18
N TYR A 114 1.80 -2.94 -10.34
CA TYR A 114 2.25 -2.52 -9.02
C TYR A 114 2.46 -3.71 -8.08
N LEU A 115 1.49 -4.62 -8.00
CA LEU A 115 1.61 -5.81 -7.17
C LEU A 115 2.81 -6.66 -7.63
N GLN A 116 3.07 -6.74 -8.94
CA GLN A 116 4.24 -7.42 -9.47
C GLN A 116 5.57 -6.75 -9.08
N SER A 117 5.61 -5.46 -8.72
CA SER A 117 6.84 -4.74 -8.39
C SER A 117 7.24 -4.80 -6.91
N VAL A 118 6.37 -5.26 -6.00
CA VAL A 118 6.70 -5.36 -4.56
C VAL A 118 7.18 -6.75 -4.16
N ASP A 119 7.88 -6.90 -3.04
CA ASP A 119 8.45 -8.20 -2.60
C ASP A 119 7.48 -9.03 -1.76
N GLY A 120 6.48 -8.39 -1.15
CA GLY A 120 5.49 -9.09 -0.32
C GLY A 120 4.26 -8.25 0.01
N PHE A 121 3.33 -8.86 0.74
CA PHE A 121 2.01 -8.28 0.99
C PHE A 121 1.55 -8.40 2.45
N ILE A 122 0.90 -7.36 2.93
CA ILE A 122 0.07 -7.39 4.14
C ILE A 122 -1.37 -7.17 3.68
N PHE A 123 -2.22 -8.17 3.89
CA PHE A 123 -3.64 -8.12 3.54
C PHE A 123 -4.49 -7.87 4.77
N ASN A 124 -5.51 -7.04 4.65
CA ASN A 124 -6.48 -6.82 5.72
C ASN A 124 -7.50 -7.97 5.87
N SER A 125 -7.65 -8.82 4.86
CA SER A 125 -8.60 -9.93 4.87
C SER A 125 -8.13 -11.09 4.00
N ARG A 126 -8.68 -12.29 4.23
CA ARG A 126 -8.45 -13.45 3.36
C ARG A 126 -9.04 -13.24 1.96
N THR A 127 -10.19 -12.58 1.86
CA THR A 127 -10.83 -12.28 0.58
C THR A 127 -9.92 -11.42 -0.30
N THR A 128 -9.31 -10.38 0.27
CA THR A 128 -8.34 -9.54 -0.46
C THR A 128 -7.14 -10.36 -0.92
N LYS A 129 -6.62 -11.24 -0.06
CA LYS A 129 -5.51 -12.15 -0.41
C LYS A 129 -5.87 -13.05 -1.60
N GLU A 130 -7.05 -13.67 -1.59
CA GLU A 130 -7.49 -14.56 -2.66
C GLU A 130 -7.62 -13.82 -4.00
N VAL A 131 -8.17 -12.60 -3.99
CA VAL A 131 -8.27 -11.77 -5.21
C VAL A 131 -6.88 -11.42 -5.74
N VAL A 132 -5.94 -10.99 -4.89
CA VAL A 132 -4.57 -10.67 -5.31
C VAL A 132 -3.84 -11.90 -5.81
N ASN A 133 -3.97 -13.04 -5.13
CA ASN A 133 -3.37 -14.31 -5.57
C ASN A 133 -3.93 -14.74 -6.94
N GLY A 134 -5.21 -14.55 -7.20
CA GLY A 134 -5.82 -14.83 -8.52
C GLY A 134 -5.31 -13.95 -9.66
N LEU A 135 -4.77 -12.76 -9.36
CA LEU A 135 -4.19 -11.84 -10.35
C LEU A 135 -2.70 -12.11 -10.62
N MET A 136 -2.03 -12.81 -9.71
CA MET A 136 -0.60 -13.09 -9.71
C MET A 136 -0.25 -14.42 -10.35
N VAL A 137 0.92 -14.49 -10.98
CA VAL A 137 1.45 -15.74 -11.57
C VAL A 137 2.27 -16.52 -10.53
N ASN A 138 2.90 -15.83 -9.58
CA ASN A 138 3.72 -16.42 -8.53
C ASN A 138 3.25 -15.93 -7.15
N GLU A 139 3.18 -16.83 -6.19
CA GLU A 139 2.94 -16.47 -4.79
C GLU A 139 4.17 -15.75 -4.22
N LYS A 140 3.94 -14.58 -3.61
CA LYS A 140 4.94 -13.85 -2.85
C LYS A 140 4.66 -14.00 -1.35
N PRO A 141 5.68 -13.82 -0.48
CA PRO A 141 5.46 -13.76 0.97
C PRO A 141 4.30 -12.82 1.32
N SER A 142 3.33 -13.34 2.07
CA SER A 142 2.17 -12.57 2.46
C SER A 142 1.64 -12.96 3.83
N ILE A 143 1.11 -11.97 4.55
CA ILE A 143 0.43 -12.16 5.83
C ILE A 143 -0.95 -11.51 5.78
N VAL A 144 -1.91 -12.11 6.49
CA VAL A 144 -3.23 -11.49 6.71
C VAL A 144 -3.22 -10.89 8.11
N ALA A 145 -3.33 -9.57 8.19
CA ALA A 145 -3.43 -8.81 9.41
C ALA A 145 -4.82 -8.16 9.46
N TYR A 146 -5.73 -8.80 10.19
CA TYR A 146 -7.11 -8.34 10.26
C TYR A 146 -7.20 -6.97 10.94
N PRO A 147 -7.98 -6.02 10.38
CA PRO A 147 -8.26 -4.79 11.08
C PRO A 147 -9.05 -5.08 12.35
N PRO A 148 -8.92 -4.25 13.39
CA PRO A 148 -9.72 -4.39 14.60
C PRO A 148 -11.21 -4.38 14.22
N THR A 149 -11.93 -5.41 14.66
CA THR A 149 -13.36 -5.61 14.37
C THR A 149 -14.25 -4.68 15.20
N ASP A 150 -13.68 -4.01 16.21
CA ASP A 150 -14.33 -3.04 17.11
C ASP A 150 -14.65 -1.69 16.45
N ARG A 151 -15.14 -1.71 15.20
CA ARG A 151 -15.70 -0.51 14.55
C ARG A 151 -17.16 -0.24 14.88
N PHE A 152 -17.80 -1.13 15.64
CA PHE A 152 -19.11 -0.89 16.22
C PHE A 152 -18.92 -0.89 17.74
N GLY A 153 -19.03 0.28 18.36
CA GLY A 153 -19.21 0.34 19.82
C GLY A 153 -20.42 -0.50 20.20
N GLU A 154 -20.42 -1.04 21.42
CA GLU A 154 -21.59 -1.70 21.99
C GLU A 154 -22.85 -0.86 21.73
N ALA A 155 -23.86 -1.51 21.12
CA ALA A 155 -25.14 -0.91 20.79
C ALA A 155 -26.00 -0.68 22.04
#